data_AF-A0A0R1YE61-F1
#
_entry.id   AF-A0A0R1YE61-F1
#
_cell.length_a   1.000
_cell.length_b   1.000
_cell.length_c   1.000
_cell.angle_alpha   90.00
_cell.angle_beta   90.00
_cell.angle_gamma   90.00
#
_symmetry.space_group_name_H-M   'P 1'
#
loop_
_entity.id
_entity.type
_entity.pdbx_description
1 polymer ?
#
loop_
_entity_poly.entity_id
_entity_poly.type
_entity_poly.pdbx_seq_one_letter_code
_entity_poly.pdbx_strand_id
1 'polypeptide(L)'
;MKSRFRWIIALLTVLLSIFVGFSFNSHSTEAAKKDSNVLKIGMEANYPPYNWTQTNDANGAVPISGSHSYANGYDVQIAKIIGKKLHRKVVVEKTEWDGLLPALTSGKIDLIIAGMSPTPERRRAINFSEPYRKSTFVVITNKASKYSNAKKLTDFKGAKLTAQQGTLHYGLIKQLKGSHREPAMRDFSAMRQSLSSGTIDGYVAEDIEFQSYHNVNPNIIAVNLNKMAGFHVDHDDSITSIGVKKGNTKLLNDVNAALRTISTKKRDQMMATAIKEQPKAGNSAKKENWLVSTWKQYGNMILSGIGMTLLLALVGTIIGFFIGLLVGIVRTIPTPTTRGKRWALNVIKWLLSVYVEIFRGTPMMVQAAVIYYGIAQFWHLNLNRTVAALIIVSINTGAYLAEVIRGGIISTPEGQFEAASALGMSHNQRMWHIILPQAIKNCLPSITNEFIVNIKDTSVLSIISVSELFFVGTTIASQTFQFFPTYLSISVIYLVLTFTITRIFNFIERRLEGNKNYNLMANQVQVGTPKDAEANN
;
A
#
# COMPACT_ATOMS: atom_id res chain seq x y z
N MET A 1 -41.42 1.69 12.38
CA MET A 1 -40.21 1.17 11.69
C MET A 1 -39.93 1.80 10.33
N LYS A 2 -40.93 2.03 9.46
CA LYS A 2 -40.71 2.57 8.09
C LYS A 2 -40.01 3.95 8.02
N SER A 3 -40.21 4.85 9.00
CA SER A 3 -39.56 6.19 8.96
C SER A 3 -38.08 6.18 9.36
N ARG A 4 -37.64 5.28 10.24
CA ARG A 4 -36.23 5.18 10.65
C ARG A 4 -35.36 4.48 9.61
N PHE A 5 -35.94 3.53 8.87
CA PHE A 5 -35.28 2.87 7.74
C PHE A 5 -35.02 3.84 6.57
N ARG A 6 -35.92 4.81 6.35
CA ARG A 6 -35.75 5.87 5.33
C ARG A 6 -34.57 6.80 5.62
N TRP A 7 -34.22 7.05 6.87
CA TRP A 7 -33.05 7.88 7.23
C TRP A 7 -31.73 7.15 7.02
N ILE A 8 -31.66 5.85 7.33
CA ILE A 8 -30.48 5.01 7.05
C ILE A 8 -30.29 4.87 5.54
N ILE A 9 -31.38 4.63 4.81
CA ILE A 9 -31.36 4.66 3.34
C ILE A 9 -30.90 6.03 2.87
N ALA A 10 -31.45 7.14 3.35
CA ALA A 10 -31.04 8.48 2.92
C ALA A 10 -29.55 8.75 3.20
N LEU A 11 -29.01 8.31 4.33
CA LEU A 11 -27.59 8.49 4.68
C LEU A 11 -26.69 7.59 3.83
N LEU A 12 -27.10 6.34 3.58
CA LEU A 12 -26.47 5.46 2.59
C LEU A 12 -26.59 6.03 1.17
N THR A 13 -27.69 6.69 0.82
CA THR A 13 -27.91 7.30 -0.50
C THR A 13 -27.09 8.57 -0.66
N VAL A 14 -26.86 9.34 0.40
CA VAL A 14 -25.92 10.46 0.43
C VAL A 14 -24.49 9.96 0.28
N LEU A 15 -24.11 8.88 0.97
CA LEU A 15 -22.81 8.22 0.79
C LEU A 15 -22.66 7.59 -0.61
N LEU A 16 -23.74 7.05 -1.18
CA LEU A 16 -23.80 6.51 -2.54
C LEU A 16 -23.83 7.60 -3.61
N SER A 17 -24.33 8.80 -3.31
CA SER A 17 -24.29 9.95 -4.23
C SER A 17 -22.94 10.67 -4.16
N ILE A 18 -22.21 10.59 -3.05
CA ILE A 18 -20.77 10.88 -3.00
C ILE A 18 -20.00 9.87 -3.90
N PHE A 19 -20.43 8.61 -3.95
CA PHE A 19 -19.90 7.57 -4.85
C PHE A 19 -20.20 7.81 -6.35
N VAL A 20 -21.30 8.51 -6.69
CA VAL A 20 -21.60 8.92 -8.07
C VAL A 20 -20.97 10.28 -8.43
N GLY A 21 -20.82 11.18 -7.45
CA GLY A 21 -20.23 12.51 -7.62
C GLY A 21 -18.71 12.51 -7.75
N PHE A 22 -18.02 11.52 -7.18
CA PHE A 22 -16.67 11.16 -7.64
C PHE A 22 -16.85 10.46 -8.98
N SER A 23 -16.64 11.19 -10.07
CA SER A 23 -16.73 10.65 -11.43
C SER A 23 -15.97 9.32 -11.51
N PHE A 24 -16.71 8.22 -11.48
CA PHE A 24 -16.34 7.03 -12.22
C PHE A 24 -16.28 7.51 -13.68
N ASN A 25 -15.11 7.94 -14.11
CA ASN A 25 -14.72 7.68 -15.48
C ASN A 25 -14.68 6.15 -15.58
N SER A 26 -15.86 5.57 -15.80
CA SER A 26 -16.04 4.27 -16.41
C SER A 26 -15.51 4.37 -17.83
N HIS A 27 -14.18 4.44 -17.96
CA HIS A 27 -13.59 3.61 -18.96
C HIS A 27 -13.95 2.19 -18.54
N SER A 28 -14.91 1.64 -19.30
CA SER A 28 -15.18 0.23 -19.37
C SER A 28 -13.90 -0.56 -19.13
N THR A 29 -14.05 -1.65 -18.39
CA THR A 29 -13.09 -2.75 -18.33
C THR A 29 -12.94 -3.39 -19.72
N GLU A 30 -12.46 -2.62 -20.71
CA GLU A 30 -11.62 -3.20 -21.73
C GLU A 30 -10.30 -3.52 -21.02
N ALA A 31 -9.86 -4.78 -21.11
CA ALA A 31 -8.50 -5.14 -20.76
C ALA A 31 -7.59 -4.07 -21.36
N ALA A 32 -6.93 -3.27 -20.52
CA ALA A 32 -6.27 -2.04 -20.95
C ALA A 32 -5.39 -2.34 -22.16
N LYS A 33 -5.89 -2.03 -23.37
CA LYS A 33 -5.10 -2.16 -24.59
C LYS A 33 -3.86 -1.34 -24.29
N LYS A 34 -2.70 -1.96 -24.47
CA LYS A 34 -1.41 -1.30 -24.29
C LYS A 34 -1.43 -0.06 -25.20
N ASP A 35 -1.70 1.11 -24.62
CA ASP A 35 -1.70 2.35 -25.37
C ASP A 35 -0.30 2.52 -25.93
N SER A 36 -0.18 2.29 -27.24
CA SER A 36 1.10 2.33 -27.94
C SER A 36 1.74 3.71 -27.82
N ASN A 37 0.96 4.75 -27.53
CA ASN A 37 1.42 6.13 -27.46
C ASN A 37 2.01 6.50 -26.09
N VAL A 38 1.84 5.66 -25.05
CA VAL A 38 2.34 5.94 -23.70
C VAL A 38 3.43 4.96 -23.31
N LEU A 39 4.62 5.45 -22.98
CA LEU A 39 5.73 4.67 -22.42
C LEU A 39 5.66 4.68 -20.89
N LYS A 40 5.32 3.53 -20.30
CA LYS A 40 5.16 3.38 -18.84
C LYS A 40 6.49 3.03 -18.19
N ILE A 41 6.98 3.87 -17.28
CA ILE A 41 8.27 3.69 -16.61
C ILE A 41 8.04 3.33 -15.14
N GLY A 42 8.56 2.19 -14.71
CA GLY A 42 8.60 1.84 -13.29
C GLY A 42 9.82 2.47 -12.60
N MET A 43 9.56 3.16 -11.50
CA MET A 43 10.56 3.68 -10.57
C MET A 43 9.91 3.97 -9.22
N GLU A 44 10.69 4.08 -8.16
CA GLU A 44 10.19 4.36 -6.81
C GLU A 44 9.67 5.79 -6.66
N ALA A 45 10.20 6.73 -7.46
CA ALA A 45 10.03 8.16 -7.28
C ALA A 45 10.29 8.60 -5.83
N ASN A 46 11.28 7.95 -5.20
CA ASN A 46 11.68 8.11 -3.80
C ASN A 46 13.19 7.95 -3.57
N TYR A 47 14.00 8.09 -4.62
CA TYR A 47 15.44 7.91 -4.60
C TYR A 47 16.18 9.10 -5.26
N PRO A 48 16.13 10.30 -4.65
CA PRO A 48 16.85 11.47 -5.18
C PRO A 48 18.37 11.25 -5.12
N PRO A 49 19.12 11.55 -6.19
CA PRO A 49 18.77 12.41 -7.31
C PRO A 49 18.32 11.64 -8.57
N TYR A 50 18.25 10.30 -8.49
CA TYR A 50 17.81 9.45 -9.59
C TYR A 50 16.35 9.72 -9.94
N ASN A 51 15.46 9.62 -8.96
CA ASN A 51 14.04 9.91 -9.15
C ASN A 51 13.37 10.32 -7.83
N TRP A 52 12.50 11.32 -7.85
CA TRP A 52 11.70 11.76 -6.70
C TRP A 52 10.30 12.20 -7.15
N THR A 53 9.39 12.29 -6.18
CA THR A 53 8.05 12.83 -6.40
C THR A 53 8.02 14.34 -6.11
N GLN A 54 7.26 15.14 -6.86
CA GLN A 54 7.02 16.56 -6.60
C GLN A 54 5.57 16.92 -6.95
N THR A 55 5.11 18.09 -6.50
CA THR A 55 3.70 18.52 -6.61
C THR A 55 3.33 19.21 -7.92
N ASN A 56 4.31 19.57 -8.76
CA ASN A 56 4.11 20.29 -10.01
C ASN A 56 4.97 19.71 -11.14
N ASP A 57 4.75 20.16 -12.37
CA ASP A 57 5.45 19.71 -13.58
C ASP A 57 6.78 20.46 -13.83
N ALA A 58 7.25 21.26 -12.87
CA ALA A 58 8.47 22.06 -13.01
C ALA A 58 9.72 21.20 -13.25
N ASN A 59 10.76 21.81 -13.81
CA ASN A 59 12.05 21.16 -14.11
C ASN A 59 11.90 19.92 -14.99
N GLY A 60 10.87 19.92 -15.84
CA GLY A 60 10.63 18.85 -16.80
C GLY A 60 10.17 17.55 -16.16
N ALA A 61 9.44 17.60 -15.05
CA ALA A 61 8.84 16.45 -14.42
C ALA A 61 7.76 15.81 -15.32
N VAL A 62 7.44 14.53 -15.06
CA VAL A 62 6.45 13.74 -15.81
C VAL A 62 5.35 13.25 -14.88
N PRO A 63 4.10 13.09 -15.36
CA PRO A 63 3.01 12.68 -14.48
C PRO A 63 3.21 11.28 -13.89
N ILE A 64 2.84 11.12 -12.63
CA ILE A 64 2.75 9.82 -11.96
C ILE A 64 1.32 9.27 -12.12
N SER A 65 1.21 8.11 -12.75
CA SER A 65 -0.04 7.38 -12.99
C SER A 65 -0.82 7.19 -11.69
N GLY A 66 -2.13 7.49 -11.73
CA GLY A 66 -3.03 7.33 -10.58
C GLY A 66 -2.82 8.36 -9.46
N SER A 67 -2.15 9.48 -9.72
CA SER A 67 -1.99 10.57 -8.75
C SER A 67 -2.01 11.95 -9.42
N HIS A 68 -2.12 13.01 -8.62
CA HIS A 68 -1.92 14.40 -9.07
C HIS A 68 -0.46 14.88 -8.94
N SER A 69 0.47 13.95 -8.70
CA SER A 69 1.89 14.24 -8.50
C SER A 69 2.71 13.95 -9.75
N TYR A 70 3.93 14.49 -9.76
CA TYR A 70 4.87 14.35 -10.87
C TYR A 70 6.16 13.71 -10.36
N ALA A 71 6.80 12.91 -11.22
CA ALA A 71 8.12 12.37 -10.97
C ALA A 71 9.17 13.22 -11.68
N ASN A 72 10.29 13.48 -11.02
CA ASN A 72 11.44 14.15 -11.62
C ASN A 72 12.75 13.48 -11.19
N GLY A 73 13.88 13.91 -11.76
CA GLY A 73 15.21 13.41 -11.48
C GLY A 73 15.93 12.88 -12.71
N TYR A 74 17.16 12.42 -12.48
CA TYR A 74 18.03 11.95 -13.56
C TYR A 74 17.39 10.85 -14.40
N ASP A 75 16.79 9.83 -13.77
CA ASP A 75 16.10 8.73 -14.44
C ASP A 75 14.92 9.22 -15.27
N VAL A 76 14.20 10.24 -14.79
CA VAL A 76 13.08 10.86 -15.51
C VAL A 76 13.56 11.60 -16.75
N GLN A 77 14.68 12.32 -16.68
CA GLN A 77 15.24 12.98 -17.86
C GLN A 77 15.74 11.96 -18.90
N ILE A 78 16.36 10.85 -18.46
CA ILE A 78 16.69 9.72 -19.35
C ILE A 78 15.42 9.15 -19.99
N ALA A 79 14.38 8.90 -19.20
CA ALA A 79 13.10 8.40 -19.68
C ALA A 79 12.49 9.31 -20.75
N LYS A 80 12.55 10.63 -20.57
CA LYS A 80 12.05 11.62 -21.54
C LYS A 80 12.81 11.59 -22.85
N ILE A 81 14.13 11.42 -22.82
CA ILE A 81 14.94 11.29 -24.04
C ILE A 81 14.53 10.03 -24.81
N ILE A 82 14.35 8.91 -24.10
CA ILE A 82 13.86 7.65 -24.67
C ILE A 82 12.44 7.83 -25.25
N GLY A 83 11.52 8.40 -24.48
CA GLY A 83 10.14 8.64 -24.93
C GLY A 83 10.09 9.52 -26.18
N LYS A 84 10.89 10.58 -26.24
CA LYS A 84 11.00 11.45 -27.43
C LYS A 84 11.50 10.66 -28.65
N LYS A 85 12.52 9.80 -28.48
CA LYS A 85 13.06 8.96 -29.57
C LYS A 85 12.05 7.91 -30.05
N LEU A 86 11.23 7.40 -29.13
CA LEU A 86 10.18 6.42 -29.42
C LEU A 86 8.86 7.03 -29.91
N HIS A 87 8.74 8.37 -29.91
CA HIS A 87 7.48 9.08 -30.14
C HIS A 87 6.36 8.65 -29.18
N ARG A 88 6.71 8.38 -27.91
CA ARG A 88 5.78 7.96 -26.85
C ARG A 88 5.82 8.93 -25.67
N LYS A 89 4.64 9.30 -25.16
CA LYS A 89 4.50 10.12 -23.95
C LYS A 89 4.96 9.31 -22.73
N VAL A 90 5.84 9.89 -21.92
CA VAL A 90 6.33 9.23 -20.70
C VAL A 90 5.34 9.42 -19.56
N VAL A 91 5.00 8.32 -18.90
CA VAL A 91 4.23 8.31 -17.65
C VAL A 91 4.95 7.43 -16.65
N VAL A 92 5.10 7.91 -15.42
CA VAL A 92 5.73 7.13 -14.34
C VAL A 92 4.67 6.31 -13.62
N GLU A 93 4.92 5.02 -13.53
CA GLU A 93 4.19 4.07 -12.70
C GLU A 93 4.99 3.90 -11.41
N LYS A 94 4.74 4.78 -10.44
CA LYS A 94 5.44 4.77 -9.15
C LYS A 94 5.30 3.40 -8.50
N THR A 95 6.41 2.71 -8.24
CA THR A 95 6.42 1.32 -7.80
C THR A 95 7.58 1.13 -6.83
N GLU A 96 7.29 0.55 -5.66
CA GLU A 96 8.31 0.19 -4.67
C GLU A 96 9.35 -0.78 -5.26
N TRP A 97 10.58 -0.76 -4.74
CA TRP A 97 11.71 -1.52 -5.29
C TRP A 97 11.37 -2.99 -5.62
N ASP A 98 10.82 -3.71 -4.65
CA ASP A 98 10.49 -5.14 -4.79
C ASP A 98 9.36 -5.39 -5.80
N GLY A 99 8.53 -4.38 -6.08
CA GLY A 99 7.45 -4.44 -7.06
C GLY A 99 7.91 -4.18 -8.51
N LEU A 100 9.12 -3.65 -8.74
CA LEU A 100 9.57 -3.26 -10.09
C LEU A 100 9.71 -4.45 -11.03
N LEU A 101 10.36 -5.54 -10.60
CA LEU A 101 10.52 -6.74 -11.40
C LEU A 101 9.16 -7.38 -11.73
N PRO A 102 8.28 -7.67 -10.75
CA PRO A 102 6.93 -8.16 -11.02
C PRO A 102 6.10 -7.25 -11.94
N ALA A 103 6.20 -5.93 -11.77
CA ALA A 103 5.50 -4.98 -12.63
C ALA A 103 5.99 -5.06 -14.09
N LEU A 104 7.29 -5.25 -14.31
CA LEU A 104 7.86 -5.38 -15.66
C LEU A 104 7.50 -6.72 -16.30
N THR A 105 7.61 -7.83 -15.56
CA THR A 105 7.33 -9.18 -16.08
C THR A 105 5.85 -9.36 -16.38
N SER A 106 4.95 -8.80 -15.56
CA SER A 106 3.51 -8.77 -15.81
C SER A 106 3.10 -7.85 -16.98
N GLY A 107 3.99 -6.94 -17.40
CA GLY A 107 3.72 -5.97 -18.47
C GLY A 107 2.94 -4.74 -18.02
N LYS A 108 2.87 -4.49 -16.70
CA LYS A 108 2.28 -3.27 -16.12
C LYS A 108 3.09 -2.03 -16.49
N ILE A 109 4.42 -2.18 -16.55
CA ILE A 109 5.38 -1.18 -17.01
C ILE A 109 6.14 -1.69 -18.25
N ASP A 110 6.64 -0.76 -19.07
CA ASP A 110 7.44 -1.08 -20.25
C ASP A 110 8.94 -1.17 -19.93
N LEU A 111 9.42 -0.29 -19.04
CA LEU A 111 10.82 -0.15 -18.67
C LEU A 111 10.97 0.06 -17.17
N ILE A 112 12.06 -0.43 -16.58
CA ILE A 112 12.52 -0.03 -15.25
C ILE A 112 13.68 0.95 -15.43
N ILE A 113 13.51 2.19 -15.00
CA ILE A 113 14.57 3.21 -14.97
C ILE A 113 14.63 3.75 -13.54
N ALA A 114 15.40 3.08 -12.69
CA ALA A 114 15.32 3.26 -11.23
C ALA A 114 16.69 3.02 -10.55
N GLY A 115 17.80 3.40 -11.17
CA GLY A 115 19.12 3.13 -10.58
C GLY A 115 19.49 1.63 -10.51
N MET A 116 18.92 0.78 -11.37
CA MET A 116 19.03 -0.67 -11.23
C MET A 116 20.32 -1.26 -11.83
N SER A 117 21.09 -1.99 -11.01
CA SER A 117 22.20 -2.82 -11.50
C SER A 117 21.72 -4.13 -12.16
N PRO A 118 22.28 -4.52 -13.31
CA PRO A 118 21.95 -5.74 -14.04
C PRO A 118 22.65 -6.98 -13.43
N THR A 119 22.35 -7.27 -12.16
CA THR A 119 22.95 -8.42 -11.45
C THR A 119 22.69 -9.73 -12.20
N PRO A 120 23.55 -10.76 -12.06
CA PRO A 120 23.37 -12.05 -12.72
C PRO A 120 21.99 -12.68 -12.46
N GLU A 121 21.47 -12.52 -11.24
CA GLU A 121 20.13 -12.98 -10.85
C GLU A 121 19.04 -12.27 -11.66
N ARG A 122 19.09 -10.93 -11.76
CA ARG A 122 18.09 -10.15 -12.51
C ARG A 122 18.14 -10.42 -14.00
N ARG A 123 19.33 -10.63 -14.57
CA ARG A 123 19.50 -11.01 -15.99
C ARG A 123 18.81 -12.32 -16.33
N ARG A 124 18.59 -13.22 -15.36
CA ARG A 124 17.79 -14.44 -15.59
C ARG A 124 16.31 -14.10 -15.80
N ALA A 125 15.80 -13.09 -15.10
CA ALA A 125 14.40 -12.68 -15.14
C ALA A 125 14.05 -11.69 -16.27
N ILE A 126 14.92 -10.71 -16.52
CA ILE A 126 14.67 -9.60 -17.46
C ILE A 126 15.92 -9.27 -18.30
N ASN A 127 15.72 -8.55 -19.41
CA ASN A 127 16.82 -8.02 -20.21
C ASN A 127 17.25 -6.64 -19.70
N PHE A 128 18.48 -6.24 -20.00
CA PHE A 128 19.02 -4.93 -19.62
C PHE A 128 19.63 -4.20 -20.81
N SER A 129 19.46 -2.89 -20.83
CA SER A 129 20.10 -1.98 -21.79
C SER A 129 21.62 -1.91 -21.62
N GLU A 130 22.27 -1.20 -22.53
CA GLU A 130 23.60 -0.65 -22.28
C GLU A 130 23.57 0.25 -21.02
N PRO A 131 24.69 0.32 -20.28
CA PRO A 131 24.73 1.10 -19.05
C PRO A 131 24.57 2.59 -19.34
N TYR A 132 23.67 3.23 -18.60
CA TYR A 132 23.52 4.68 -18.62
C TYR A 132 24.38 5.37 -17.56
N ARG A 133 24.88 4.63 -16.56
CA ARG A 133 25.82 5.12 -15.55
C ARG A 133 26.74 4.00 -15.03
N LYS A 134 27.93 4.39 -14.55
CA LYS A 134 28.81 3.56 -13.72
C LYS A 134 28.75 4.05 -12.27
N SER A 135 28.75 3.14 -11.33
CA SER A 135 28.62 3.40 -9.91
C SER A 135 29.91 3.08 -9.17
N THR A 136 30.23 3.91 -8.19
CA THR A 136 31.22 3.58 -7.17
C THR A 136 30.53 3.45 -5.83
N PHE A 137 31.00 2.53 -4.99
CA PHE A 137 30.38 2.19 -3.73
C PHE A 137 31.11 2.83 -2.55
N VAL A 138 30.32 3.29 -1.61
CA VAL A 138 30.78 4.00 -0.42
C VAL A 138 30.06 3.47 0.81
N VAL A 139 30.69 3.60 1.97
CA VAL A 139 29.96 3.61 3.24
C VAL A 139 29.60 5.05 3.54
N ILE A 140 28.31 5.34 3.56
CA ILE A 140 27.77 6.64 3.96
C ILE A 140 27.66 6.65 5.48
N THR A 141 28.32 7.61 6.13
CA THR A 141 28.38 7.72 7.58
C THR A 141 28.37 9.19 8.02
N ASN A 142 28.20 9.44 9.31
CA ASN A 142 28.32 10.78 9.87
C ASN A 142 29.80 11.18 9.98
N LYS A 143 30.12 12.46 9.75
CA LYS A 143 31.46 13.02 9.93
C LYS A 143 32.02 12.78 11.34
N ALA A 144 31.16 12.79 12.36
CA ALA A 144 31.54 12.51 13.74
C ALA A 144 31.74 11.01 14.05
N SER A 145 31.42 10.11 13.11
CA SER A 145 31.58 8.68 13.29
C SER A 145 33.05 8.29 13.46
N LYS A 146 33.33 7.31 14.32
CA LYS A 146 34.67 6.70 14.43
C LYS A 146 35.15 6.02 13.14
N TYR A 147 34.22 5.67 12.24
CA TYR A 147 34.53 5.03 10.95
C TYR A 147 34.75 6.03 9.82
N SER A 148 34.63 7.34 10.09
CA SER A 148 34.74 8.42 9.10
C SER A 148 36.03 8.42 8.28
N ASN A 149 37.12 7.94 8.87
CA ASN A 149 38.46 7.94 8.28
C ASN A 149 38.96 6.52 7.95
N ALA A 150 38.07 5.52 7.87
CA ALA A 150 38.42 4.15 7.54
C ALA A 150 39.15 4.06 6.18
N LYS A 151 40.24 3.30 6.13
CA LYS A 151 41.07 3.12 4.92
C LYS A 151 41.17 1.65 4.49
N LYS A 152 40.85 0.72 5.39
CA LYS A 152 40.87 -0.73 5.16
C LYS A 152 39.50 -1.32 5.45
N LEU A 153 39.17 -2.42 4.79
CA LEU A 153 37.89 -3.13 4.98
C LEU A 153 37.68 -3.62 6.41
N THR A 154 38.77 -3.88 7.15
CA THR A 154 38.74 -4.30 8.56
C THR A 154 38.49 -3.16 9.54
N ASP A 155 38.59 -1.90 9.11
CA ASP A 155 38.42 -0.74 9.99
C ASP A 155 36.96 -0.57 10.42
N PHE A 156 36.02 -1.21 9.71
CA PHE A 156 34.59 -1.27 10.06
C PHE A 156 34.27 -2.34 11.11
N LYS A 157 35.26 -2.87 11.84
CA LYS A 157 35.03 -3.86 12.90
C LYS A 157 34.09 -3.27 13.98
N GLY A 158 32.99 -3.96 14.22
CA GLY A 158 31.93 -3.54 15.14
C GLY A 158 31.00 -2.45 14.60
N ALA A 159 31.13 -2.03 13.33
CA ALA A 159 30.23 -1.05 12.73
C ALA A 159 28.86 -1.67 12.44
N LYS A 160 27.78 -1.04 12.87
CA LYS A 160 26.41 -1.40 12.49
C LYS A 160 26.13 -0.88 11.08
N LEU A 161 26.18 -1.76 10.10
CA LEU A 161 26.02 -1.43 8.69
C LEU A 161 24.79 -2.11 8.09
N THR A 162 24.05 -1.37 7.28
CA THR A 162 22.93 -1.89 6.48
C THR A 162 23.05 -1.46 5.02
N ALA A 163 22.11 -1.91 4.20
CA ALA A 163 21.87 -1.43 2.85
C ALA A 163 20.43 -1.76 2.43
N GLN A 164 20.02 -1.33 1.23
CA GLN A 164 18.68 -1.60 0.73
C GLN A 164 18.46 -3.10 0.47
N GLN A 165 17.30 -3.61 0.89
CA GLN A 165 16.86 -4.98 0.67
C GLN A 165 16.80 -5.32 -0.82
N GLY A 166 17.19 -6.55 -1.18
CA GLY A 166 17.16 -7.00 -2.57
C GLY A 166 18.18 -6.30 -3.48
N THR A 167 19.20 -5.64 -2.93
CA THR A 167 20.27 -4.99 -3.72
C THR A 167 21.65 -5.59 -3.45
N LEU A 168 22.56 -5.41 -4.41
CA LEU A 168 23.94 -5.88 -4.29
C LEU A 168 24.68 -5.19 -3.12
N HIS A 169 24.30 -3.95 -2.77
CA HIS A 169 24.85 -3.20 -1.65
C HIS A 169 24.84 -3.99 -0.35
N TYR A 170 23.74 -4.71 -0.10
CA TYR A 170 23.59 -5.50 1.10
C TYR A 170 24.56 -6.71 1.11
N GLY A 171 24.91 -7.22 -0.07
CA GLY A 171 25.94 -8.24 -0.25
C GLY A 171 27.35 -7.70 -0.01
N LEU A 172 27.65 -6.47 -0.44
CA LEU A 172 28.97 -5.85 -0.28
C LEU A 172 29.42 -5.70 1.16
N ILE A 173 28.48 -5.56 2.11
CA ILE A 173 28.78 -5.51 3.55
C ILE A 173 29.59 -6.73 4.01
N LYS A 174 29.40 -7.90 3.38
CA LYS A 174 30.15 -9.13 3.72
C LYS A 174 31.67 -8.98 3.53
N GLN A 175 32.11 -8.04 2.67
CA GLN A 175 33.53 -7.75 2.47
C GLN A 175 34.13 -6.90 3.60
N LEU A 176 33.30 -6.20 4.38
CA LEU A 176 33.68 -5.36 5.51
C LEU A 176 33.84 -6.22 6.78
N LYS A 177 34.95 -6.97 6.83
CA LYS A 177 35.20 -8.01 7.83
C LYS A 177 35.07 -7.47 9.27
N GLY A 178 34.23 -8.12 10.06
CA GLY A 178 34.01 -7.78 11.46
C GLY A 178 32.94 -6.71 11.69
N SER A 179 32.31 -6.17 10.65
CA SER A 179 31.12 -5.32 10.79
C SER A 179 29.89 -6.13 11.21
N HIS A 180 28.95 -5.47 11.90
CA HIS A 180 27.63 -6.00 12.19
C HIS A 180 26.70 -5.68 11.04
N ARG A 181 26.29 -6.73 10.31
CA ARG A 181 25.35 -6.61 9.20
C ARG A 181 23.93 -6.58 9.73
N GLU A 182 23.40 -5.39 9.90
CA GLU A 182 22.02 -5.14 10.37
C GLU A 182 20.99 -5.62 9.34
N PRO A 183 19.72 -5.81 9.72
CA PRO A 183 18.65 -6.11 8.78
C PRO A 183 18.61 -5.09 7.63
N ALA A 184 18.43 -5.59 6.40
CA ALA A 184 18.30 -4.73 5.23
C ALA A 184 17.06 -3.85 5.36
N MET A 185 17.16 -2.60 4.89
CA MET A 185 16.06 -1.65 4.93
C MET A 185 15.37 -1.55 3.57
N ARG A 186 14.09 -1.20 3.57
CA ARG A 186 13.28 -1.20 2.35
C ARG A 186 13.70 -0.14 1.32
N ASP A 187 14.13 1.03 1.79
CA ASP A 187 14.45 2.18 0.94
C ASP A 187 15.57 3.04 1.52
N PHE A 188 16.12 3.94 0.69
CA PHE A 188 17.20 4.86 1.10
C PHE A 188 16.76 5.88 2.14
N SER A 189 15.49 6.27 2.11
CA SER A 189 14.92 7.23 3.05
C SER A 189 14.94 6.68 4.48
N ALA A 190 14.56 5.41 4.68
CA ALA A 190 14.69 4.69 5.94
C ALA A 190 16.15 4.60 6.41
N MET A 191 17.09 4.32 5.50
CA MET A 191 18.52 4.28 5.84
C MET A 191 19.07 5.64 6.26
N ARG A 192 18.72 6.72 5.56
CA ARG A 192 19.06 8.10 5.95
C ARG A 192 18.52 8.43 7.34
N GLN A 193 17.27 8.05 7.62
CA GLN A 193 16.67 8.26 8.94
C GLN A 193 17.40 7.47 10.03
N SER A 194 17.67 6.18 9.82
CA SER A 194 18.37 5.34 10.80
C SER A 194 19.80 5.80 11.06
N LEU A 195 20.49 6.33 10.04
CA LEU A 195 21.80 6.96 10.21
C LEU A 195 21.68 8.26 11.01
N SER A 196 20.68 9.09 10.70
CA SER A 196 20.44 10.35 11.40
C SER A 196 20.05 10.15 12.88
N SER A 197 19.37 9.06 13.22
CA SER A 197 19.02 8.71 14.61
C SER A 197 20.13 7.98 15.36
N GLY A 198 21.24 7.65 14.71
CA GLY A 198 22.33 6.86 15.30
C GLY A 198 21.97 5.39 15.55
N THR A 199 20.90 4.88 14.94
CA THR A 199 20.52 3.46 15.02
C THR A 199 21.53 2.58 14.28
N ILE A 200 22.13 3.10 13.21
CA ILE A 200 23.22 2.48 12.44
C ILE A 200 24.44 3.43 12.40
N ASP A 201 25.63 2.87 12.23
CA ASP A 201 26.87 3.64 12.08
C ASP A 201 27.09 4.09 10.63
N GLY A 202 26.47 3.40 9.67
CA GLY A 202 26.55 3.74 8.25
C GLY A 202 25.76 2.75 7.40
N TYR A 203 25.66 3.04 6.11
CA TYR A 203 25.08 2.11 5.14
C TYR A 203 25.86 2.12 3.84
N VAL A 204 25.83 0.99 3.12
CA VAL A 204 26.52 0.85 1.83
C VAL A 204 25.58 1.30 0.72
N ALA A 205 26.06 2.20 -0.14
CA ALA A 205 25.34 2.77 -1.27
C ALA A 205 26.31 3.26 -2.35
N GLU A 206 25.79 3.84 -3.43
CA GLU A 206 26.59 4.50 -4.46
C GLU A 206 27.06 5.91 -4.06
N ASP A 207 28.12 6.40 -4.70
CA ASP A 207 28.66 7.75 -4.52
C ASP A 207 27.64 8.86 -4.78
N ILE A 208 26.68 8.63 -5.68
CA ILE A 208 25.62 9.59 -5.99
C ILE A 208 24.63 9.72 -4.84
N GLU A 209 24.32 8.62 -4.15
CA GLU A 209 23.47 8.67 -2.97
C GLU A 209 24.13 9.51 -1.87
N PHE A 210 25.45 9.36 -1.70
CA PHE A 210 26.24 10.23 -0.82
C PHE A 210 26.16 11.70 -1.26
N GLN A 211 26.43 12.02 -2.52
CA GLN A 211 26.40 13.41 -3.00
C GLN A 211 25.03 14.05 -2.78
N SER A 212 23.96 13.30 -3.05
CA SER A 212 22.59 13.72 -2.78
C SER A 212 22.36 13.99 -1.31
N TYR A 213 22.75 13.07 -0.42
CA TYR A 213 22.51 13.27 1.01
C TYR A 213 23.38 14.39 1.59
N HIS A 214 24.65 14.47 1.21
CA HIS A 214 25.58 15.51 1.64
C HIS A 214 25.11 16.92 1.25
N ASN A 215 24.54 17.06 0.05
CA ASN A 215 23.97 18.31 -0.45
C ASN A 215 22.78 18.83 0.39
N VAL A 216 22.13 17.95 1.16
CA VAL A 216 21.06 18.33 2.11
C VAL A 216 21.57 18.38 3.54
N ASN A 217 22.55 17.54 3.89
CA ASN A 217 23.17 17.48 5.21
C ASN A 217 24.71 17.41 5.10
N PRO A 218 25.42 18.54 5.24
CA PRO A 218 26.88 18.60 5.12
C PRO A 218 27.66 17.77 6.16
N ASN A 219 27.00 17.30 7.22
CA ASN A 219 27.62 16.42 8.21
C ASN A 219 27.72 14.96 7.74
N ILE A 220 27.13 14.61 6.60
CA ILE A 220 27.24 13.29 6.01
C ILE A 220 28.51 13.22 5.18
N ILE A 221 29.27 12.13 5.31
CA ILE A 221 30.47 11.87 4.51
C ILE A 221 30.41 10.47 3.90
N ALA A 222 31.29 10.20 2.94
CA ALA A 222 31.44 8.90 2.32
C ALA A 222 32.87 8.37 2.50
N VAL A 223 32.96 7.11 2.92
CA VAL A 223 34.20 6.34 2.88
C VAL A 223 34.20 5.49 1.61
N ASN A 224 35.14 5.76 0.71
CA ASN A 224 35.17 5.13 -0.62
C ASN A 224 35.72 3.70 -0.56
N LEU A 225 34.85 2.71 -0.81
CA LEU A 225 35.22 1.30 -0.76
C LEU A 225 36.05 0.88 -1.98
N ASN A 226 35.78 1.45 -3.16
CA ASN A 226 36.54 1.17 -4.38
C ASN A 226 38.03 1.52 -4.28
N LYS A 227 38.42 2.37 -3.33
CA LYS A 227 39.83 2.72 -3.07
C LYS A 227 40.51 1.77 -2.07
N MET A 228 39.78 0.84 -1.45
CA MET A 228 40.32 -0.06 -0.44
C MET A 228 40.90 -1.33 -1.06
N ALA A 229 42.09 -1.72 -0.61
CA ALA A 229 42.70 -2.98 -1.01
C ALA A 229 41.80 -4.18 -0.63
N GLY A 230 41.59 -5.07 -1.59
CA GLY A 230 40.78 -6.28 -1.41
C GLY A 230 39.27 -6.09 -1.58
N PHE A 231 38.79 -4.88 -1.87
CA PHE A 231 37.39 -4.65 -2.23
C PHE A 231 37.17 -5.02 -3.70
N HIS A 232 36.18 -5.87 -3.96
CA HIS A 232 35.87 -6.36 -5.29
C HIS A 232 34.40 -6.18 -5.60
N VAL A 233 34.09 -5.67 -6.78
CA VAL A 233 32.74 -5.63 -7.32
C VAL A 233 32.82 -6.03 -8.78
N ASP A 234 31.95 -6.96 -9.18
CA ASP A 234 31.89 -7.38 -10.57
C ASP A 234 31.47 -6.21 -11.47
N HIS A 235 31.96 -6.21 -12.71
CA HIS A 235 31.66 -5.13 -13.66
C HIS A 235 30.14 -4.90 -13.79
N ASP A 236 29.37 -5.97 -13.95
CA ASP A 236 27.91 -5.92 -14.11
C ASP A 236 27.19 -5.42 -12.85
N ASP A 237 27.79 -5.56 -11.68
CA ASP A 237 27.24 -5.02 -10.43
C ASP A 237 27.58 -3.53 -10.26
N SER A 238 28.65 -3.05 -10.90
CA SER A 238 29.12 -1.65 -10.85
C SER A 238 28.49 -0.72 -11.90
N ILE A 239 27.49 -1.19 -12.64
CA ILE A 239 26.82 -0.40 -13.68
C ILE A 239 25.31 -0.30 -13.44
N THR A 240 24.73 0.79 -13.92
CA THR A 240 23.30 1.05 -13.87
C THR A 240 22.71 0.94 -15.28
N SER A 241 21.68 0.12 -15.44
CA SER A 241 21.05 -0.18 -16.74
C SER A 241 19.53 -0.14 -16.66
N ILE A 242 18.88 -0.01 -17.81
CA ILE A 242 17.42 0.02 -17.91
C ILE A 242 16.91 -1.41 -18.06
N GLY A 243 15.98 -1.82 -17.19
CA GLY A 243 15.33 -3.11 -17.25
C GLY A 243 14.25 -3.15 -18.33
N VAL A 244 14.24 -4.21 -19.14
CA VAL A 244 13.28 -4.46 -20.22
C VAL A 244 12.75 -5.89 -20.10
N LYS A 245 11.44 -6.09 -20.29
CA LYS A 245 10.84 -7.43 -20.23
C LYS A 245 11.57 -8.40 -21.17
N LYS A 246 11.89 -9.59 -20.66
CA LYS A 246 12.60 -10.62 -21.42
C LYS A 246 11.86 -10.95 -22.73
N GLY A 247 12.62 -11.11 -23.81
CA GLY A 247 12.08 -11.35 -25.16
C GLY A 247 11.68 -10.09 -25.93
N ASN A 248 11.55 -8.91 -25.30
CA ASN A 248 11.24 -7.66 -26.01
C ASN A 248 12.52 -7.00 -26.58
N THR A 249 13.15 -7.68 -27.55
CA THR A 249 14.41 -7.24 -28.19
C THR A 249 14.26 -5.95 -28.97
N LYS A 250 13.10 -5.72 -29.60
CA LYS A 250 12.82 -4.46 -30.33
C LYS A 250 12.90 -3.25 -29.39
N LEU A 251 12.15 -3.27 -28.28
CA LEU A 251 12.17 -2.15 -27.32
C LEU A 251 13.58 -1.96 -26.72
N LEU A 252 14.27 -3.06 -26.43
CA LEU A 252 15.65 -3.00 -25.93
C LEU A 252 16.60 -2.30 -26.92
N ASN A 253 16.51 -2.64 -28.20
CA ASN A 253 17.33 -2.02 -29.25
C ASN A 253 16.98 -0.53 -29.41
N ASP A 254 15.70 -0.19 -29.40
CA ASP A 254 15.25 1.21 -29.50
C ASP A 254 15.73 2.04 -28.29
N VAL A 255 15.73 1.46 -27.07
CA VAL A 255 16.28 2.08 -25.85
C VAL A 255 17.79 2.28 -25.98
N ASN A 256 18.55 1.27 -26.41
CA ASN A 256 19.99 1.39 -26.60
C ASN A 256 20.33 2.46 -27.64
N ALA A 257 19.58 2.53 -28.75
CA ALA A 257 19.75 3.58 -29.74
C ALA A 257 19.54 4.98 -29.16
N ALA A 258 18.55 5.16 -28.27
CA ALA A 258 18.33 6.42 -27.57
C ALA A 258 19.48 6.75 -26.59
N LEU A 259 19.95 5.77 -25.80
CA LEU A 259 21.04 5.97 -24.83
C LEU A 259 22.35 6.39 -25.50
N ARG A 260 22.65 5.88 -26.68
CA ARG A 260 23.85 6.24 -27.46
C ARG A 260 23.85 7.70 -27.94
N THR A 261 22.68 8.34 -28.04
CA THR A 261 22.61 9.78 -28.36
C THR A 261 23.02 10.69 -27.20
N ILE A 262 23.16 10.14 -26.00
CA ILE A 262 23.46 10.91 -24.78
C ILE A 262 24.95 10.75 -24.46
N SER A 263 25.73 11.79 -24.74
CA SER A 263 27.15 11.81 -24.41
C SER A 263 27.41 11.76 -22.90
N THR A 264 28.57 11.24 -22.48
CA THR A 264 28.97 11.17 -21.06
C THR A 264 28.90 12.54 -20.38
N LYS A 265 29.41 13.59 -21.03
CA LYS A 265 29.33 14.97 -20.53
C LYS A 265 27.88 15.42 -20.29
N LYS A 266 26.95 15.07 -21.18
CA LYS A 266 25.53 15.40 -20.99
C LYS A 266 24.92 14.62 -19.85
N ARG A 267 25.27 13.34 -19.68
CA ARG A 267 24.85 12.51 -18.54
C ARG A 267 25.31 13.12 -17.21
N ASP A 268 26.57 13.53 -17.12
CA ASP A 268 27.12 14.15 -15.92
C ASP A 268 26.46 15.49 -15.60
N GLN A 269 26.23 16.33 -16.62
CA GLN A 269 25.48 17.58 -16.46
C GLN A 269 24.06 17.35 -15.94
N MET A 270 23.33 16.38 -16.50
CA MET A 270 21.98 16.06 -16.04
C MET A 270 21.97 15.56 -14.59
N MET A 271 22.96 14.75 -14.19
CA MET A 271 23.09 14.29 -12.81
C MET A 271 23.41 15.45 -11.84
N ALA A 272 24.34 16.34 -12.21
CA ALA A 272 24.66 17.52 -11.42
C ALA A 272 23.46 18.46 -11.25
N THR A 273 22.68 18.66 -12.32
CA THR A 273 21.41 19.39 -12.27
C THR A 273 20.42 18.70 -11.32
N ALA A 274 20.25 17.37 -11.42
CA ALA A 274 19.36 16.62 -10.55
C ALA A 274 19.76 16.74 -9.06
N ILE A 275 21.05 16.65 -8.72
CA ILE A 275 21.55 16.87 -7.35
C ILE A 275 21.24 18.29 -6.87
N LYS A 276 21.33 19.30 -7.75
CA LYS A 276 21.03 20.69 -7.39
C LYS A 276 19.53 20.90 -7.16
N GLU A 277 18.69 20.31 -7.99
CA GLU A 277 17.23 20.50 -8.04
C GLU A 277 16.42 19.54 -7.17
N GLN A 278 17.03 18.46 -6.68
CA GLN A 278 16.36 17.49 -5.82
C GLN A 278 15.70 18.18 -4.60
N PRO A 279 14.67 17.54 -4.00
CA PRO A 279 14.06 18.04 -2.78
C PRO A 279 15.12 18.29 -1.70
N LYS A 280 15.07 19.48 -1.09
CA LYS A 280 15.89 19.84 0.06
C LYS A 280 14.96 20.23 1.20
N ALA A 281 15.34 19.94 2.43
CA ALA A 281 14.72 20.58 3.58
C ALA A 281 14.87 22.10 3.40
N GLY A 282 13.77 22.81 3.16
CA GLY A 282 13.83 24.23 2.84
C GLY A 282 14.51 25.02 3.97
N ASN A 283 15.38 25.97 3.62
CA ASN A 283 15.94 26.93 4.60
C ASN A 283 14.84 27.74 5.33
N SER A 284 13.61 27.75 4.80
CA SER A 284 12.41 28.30 5.43
C SER A 284 11.98 27.55 6.71
N ALA A 285 12.46 26.32 6.92
CA ALA A 285 12.22 25.52 8.13
C ALA A 285 12.95 26.05 9.38
N LYS A 286 13.82 27.06 9.25
CA LYS A 286 14.47 27.69 10.42
C LYS A 286 13.57 28.71 11.15
N LYS A 287 12.42 29.10 10.61
CA LYS A 287 11.50 30.06 11.26
C LYS A 287 10.02 29.65 11.28
N GLU A 288 9.52 28.83 10.36
CA GLU A 288 8.13 28.37 10.37
C GLU A 288 7.96 27.00 11.05
N ASN A 289 6.81 26.78 11.69
CA ASN A 289 6.42 25.47 12.21
C ASN A 289 6.38 24.46 11.03
N TRP A 290 7.08 23.34 11.19
CA TRP A 290 7.20 22.27 10.21
C TRP A 290 5.82 21.73 9.76
N LEU A 291 4.81 21.76 10.64
CA LEU A 291 3.43 21.39 10.32
C LEU A 291 2.83 22.30 9.25
N VAL A 292 3.01 23.61 9.43
CA VAL A 292 2.43 24.64 8.57
C VAL A 292 3.10 24.60 7.19
N SER A 293 4.43 24.48 7.15
CA SER A 293 5.17 24.38 5.88
C SER A 293 4.83 23.10 5.12
N THR A 294 4.72 21.95 5.81
CA THR A 294 4.30 20.69 5.19
C THR A 294 2.90 20.80 4.61
N TRP A 295 1.95 21.40 5.34
CA TRP A 295 0.58 21.57 4.85
C TRP A 295 0.49 22.54 3.66
N LYS A 296 1.20 23.67 3.70
CA LYS A 296 1.26 24.62 2.57
C LYS A 296 1.80 23.96 1.30
N GLN A 297 2.84 23.13 1.42
CA GLN A 297 3.51 22.54 0.27
C GLN A 297 2.83 21.26 -0.24
N TYR A 298 2.34 20.41 0.66
CA TYR A 298 1.84 19.07 0.34
C TYR A 298 0.36 18.84 0.70
N GLY A 299 -0.37 19.86 1.14
CA GLY A 299 -1.77 19.75 1.57
C GLY A 299 -2.67 19.09 0.54
N ASN A 300 -2.50 19.40 -0.75
CA ASN A 300 -3.26 18.75 -1.83
C ASN A 300 -2.96 17.24 -1.94
N MET A 301 -1.69 16.84 -1.80
CA MET A 301 -1.31 15.42 -1.79
C MET A 301 -1.91 14.71 -0.57
N ILE A 302 -1.85 15.34 0.61
CA ILE A 302 -2.42 14.81 1.85
C ILE A 302 -3.94 14.64 1.71
N LEU A 303 -4.65 15.65 1.20
CA LEU A 303 -6.10 15.58 0.97
C LEU A 303 -6.47 14.50 -0.04
N SER A 304 -5.71 14.34 -1.13
CA SER A 304 -5.92 13.23 -2.08
C SER A 304 -5.68 11.87 -1.41
N GLY A 305 -4.65 11.74 -0.56
CA GLY A 305 -4.37 10.53 0.20
C GLY A 305 -5.47 10.19 1.21
N ILE A 306 -6.00 11.19 1.94
CA ILE A 306 -7.17 11.05 2.82
C ILE A 306 -8.39 10.59 2.02
N GLY A 307 -8.65 11.24 0.88
CA GLY A 307 -9.78 10.90 -0.01
C GLY A 307 -9.70 9.45 -0.49
N MET A 308 -8.54 9.00 -0.96
CA MET A 308 -8.32 7.62 -1.37
C MET A 308 -8.49 6.63 -0.21
N THR A 309 -7.97 6.94 0.97
CA THR A 309 -8.11 6.14 2.18
C THR A 309 -9.58 5.92 2.53
N LEU A 310 -10.37 7.00 2.56
CA LEU A 310 -11.79 6.95 2.88
C LEU A 310 -12.59 6.26 1.77
N LEU A 311 -12.26 6.48 0.51
CA LEU A 311 -12.90 5.81 -0.63
C LEU A 311 -12.75 4.28 -0.52
N LEU A 312 -11.52 3.80 -0.35
CA LEU A 312 -11.22 2.38 -0.24
C LEU A 312 -11.89 1.76 0.99
N ALA A 313 -11.81 2.42 2.15
CA ALA A 313 -12.43 1.91 3.36
C ALA A 313 -13.95 1.86 3.26
N LEU A 314 -14.59 2.91 2.72
CA LEU A 314 -16.04 3.01 2.66
C LEU A 314 -16.62 2.03 1.64
N VAL A 315 -16.13 2.07 0.41
CA VAL A 315 -16.60 1.18 -0.66
C VAL A 315 -16.25 -0.27 -0.33
N GLY A 316 -15.05 -0.51 0.19
CA GLY A 316 -14.60 -1.79 0.70
C GLY A 316 -15.56 -2.37 1.73
N THR A 317 -15.94 -1.56 2.73
CA THR A 317 -16.88 -1.97 3.78
C THR A 317 -18.31 -2.19 3.26
N ILE A 318 -18.81 -1.33 2.36
CA ILE A 318 -20.17 -1.49 1.80
C ILE A 318 -20.27 -2.77 0.97
N ILE A 319 -19.35 -2.99 0.03
CA ILE A 319 -19.36 -4.19 -0.81
C ILE A 319 -19.06 -5.42 0.05
N GLY A 320 -18.09 -5.32 0.97
CA GLY A 320 -17.77 -6.36 1.94
C GLY A 320 -18.97 -6.72 2.81
N PHE A 321 -19.78 -5.76 3.23
CA PHE A 321 -21.02 -6.02 3.97
C PHE A 321 -22.00 -6.86 3.15
N PHE A 322 -22.19 -6.57 1.87
CA PHE A 322 -23.05 -7.38 1.01
C PHE A 322 -22.49 -8.79 0.79
N ILE A 323 -21.17 -8.92 0.57
CA ILE A 323 -20.51 -10.22 0.47
C ILE A 323 -20.70 -11.00 1.77
N GLY A 324 -20.40 -10.39 2.92
CA GLY A 324 -20.57 -10.99 4.23
C GLY A 324 -22.01 -11.38 4.53
N LEU A 325 -22.98 -10.55 4.13
CA LEU A 325 -24.40 -10.83 4.29
C LEU A 325 -24.82 -12.06 3.51
N LEU A 326 -24.46 -12.14 2.23
CA LEU A 326 -24.77 -13.28 1.38
C LEU A 326 -24.11 -14.56 1.91
N VAL A 327 -22.82 -14.50 2.24
CA VAL A 327 -22.06 -15.65 2.74
C VAL A 327 -22.58 -16.11 4.11
N GLY A 328 -22.87 -15.17 5.00
CA GLY A 328 -23.45 -15.43 6.33
C GLY A 328 -24.80 -16.13 6.24
N ILE A 329 -25.71 -15.60 5.41
CA ILE A 329 -27.03 -16.21 5.18
C ILE A 329 -26.88 -17.64 4.66
N VAL A 330 -26.12 -17.84 3.58
CA VAL A 330 -25.98 -19.17 2.95
C VAL A 330 -25.41 -20.21 3.92
N ARG A 331 -24.46 -19.82 4.76
CA ARG A 331 -23.87 -20.73 5.76
C ARG A 331 -24.84 -21.10 6.89
N THR A 332 -25.84 -20.25 7.19
CA THR A 332 -26.91 -20.52 8.17
C THR A 332 -28.13 -21.27 7.62
N ILE A 333 -28.20 -21.55 6.32
CA ILE A 333 -29.33 -22.28 5.73
C ILE A 333 -29.42 -23.69 6.37
N PRO A 334 -30.57 -24.12 6.91
CA PRO A 334 -30.74 -25.47 7.47
C PRO A 334 -30.61 -26.54 6.38
N THR A 335 -30.07 -27.71 6.74
CA THR A 335 -29.79 -28.78 5.78
C THR A 335 -31.07 -29.39 5.18
N PRO A 336 -31.22 -29.45 3.84
CA PRO A 336 -32.39 -30.03 3.18
C PRO A 336 -32.59 -31.53 3.48
N THR A 337 -33.84 -31.97 3.43
CA THR A 337 -34.22 -33.39 3.53
C THR A 337 -33.86 -34.18 2.27
N THR A 338 -33.91 -33.56 1.08
CA THR A 338 -33.58 -34.20 -0.20
C THR A 338 -32.07 -34.42 -0.38
N ARG A 339 -31.65 -35.65 -0.71
CA ARG A 339 -30.23 -36.07 -0.80
C ARG A 339 -29.40 -35.20 -1.75
N GLY A 340 -29.93 -34.88 -2.95
CA GLY A 340 -29.23 -34.04 -3.94
C GLY A 340 -29.05 -32.58 -3.50
N LYS A 341 -30.11 -31.95 -2.97
CA LYS A 341 -30.05 -30.57 -2.45
C LYS A 341 -29.12 -30.45 -1.24
N ARG A 342 -29.07 -31.48 -0.40
CA ARG A 342 -28.15 -31.55 0.75
C ARG A 342 -26.70 -31.55 0.31
N TRP A 343 -26.34 -32.39 -0.65
CA TRP A 343 -24.98 -32.45 -1.18
C TRP A 343 -24.56 -31.10 -1.78
N ALA A 344 -25.38 -30.53 -2.67
CA ALA A 344 -25.08 -29.24 -3.30
C ALA A 344 -24.90 -28.11 -2.27
N LEU A 345 -25.77 -28.02 -1.27
CA LEU A 345 -25.64 -27.01 -0.20
C LEU A 345 -24.37 -27.22 0.63
N ASN A 346 -24.03 -28.46 0.97
CA ASN A 346 -22.82 -28.75 1.75
C ASN A 346 -21.55 -28.36 0.96
N VAL A 347 -21.52 -28.60 -0.35
CA VAL A 347 -20.41 -28.15 -1.21
C VAL A 347 -20.31 -26.63 -1.23
N ILE A 348 -21.42 -25.91 -1.41
CA ILE A 348 -21.43 -24.45 -1.39
C ILE A 348 -20.95 -23.93 -0.03
N LYS A 349 -21.47 -24.47 1.08
CA LYS A 349 -21.03 -24.10 2.43
C LYS A 349 -19.54 -24.35 2.64
N TRP A 350 -19.03 -25.48 2.15
CA TRP A 350 -17.62 -25.80 2.22
C TRP A 350 -16.77 -24.79 1.43
N LEU A 351 -17.13 -24.48 0.18
CA LEU A 351 -16.44 -23.47 -0.63
C LEU A 351 -16.43 -22.09 0.04
N LEU A 352 -17.56 -21.68 0.63
CA LEU A 352 -17.68 -20.43 1.37
C LEU A 352 -16.85 -20.43 2.66
N SER A 353 -16.77 -21.56 3.37
CA SER A 353 -15.87 -21.69 4.53
C SER A 353 -14.40 -21.59 4.11
N VAL A 354 -14.00 -22.26 3.03
CA VAL A 354 -12.63 -22.16 2.48
C VAL A 354 -12.31 -20.71 2.10
N TYR A 355 -13.22 -20.01 1.43
CA TYR A 355 -13.08 -18.58 1.17
C TYR A 355 -12.84 -17.78 2.47
N VAL A 356 -13.70 -17.96 3.48
CA VAL A 356 -13.57 -17.23 4.75
C VAL A 356 -12.24 -17.55 5.46
N GLU A 357 -11.85 -18.81 5.49
CA GLU A 357 -10.60 -19.28 6.10
C GLU A 357 -9.37 -18.70 5.41
N ILE A 358 -9.33 -18.71 4.08
CA ILE A 358 -8.21 -18.16 3.30
C ILE A 358 -8.08 -16.66 3.54
N PHE A 359 -9.16 -15.89 3.38
CA PHE A 359 -9.08 -14.44 3.42
C PHE A 359 -8.88 -13.87 4.83
N ARG A 360 -9.37 -14.54 5.86
CA ARG A 360 -9.08 -14.18 7.27
C ARG A 360 -7.75 -14.74 7.75
N GLY A 361 -7.30 -15.87 7.19
CA GLY A 361 -6.07 -16.55 7.60
C GLY A 361 -4.80 -16.02 6.93
N THR A 362 -4.91 -15.19 5.89
CA THR A 362 -3.76 -14.65 5.15
C THR A 362 -3.66 -13.13 5.28
N PRO A 363 -2.45 -12.56 5.42
CA PRO A 363 -2.28 -11.10 5.50
C PRO A 363 -2.77 -10.39 4.25
N MET A 364 -3.53 -9.29 4.41
CA MET A 364 -4.07 -8.51 3.29
C MET A 364 -2.97 -7.97 2.36
N MET A 365 -1.79 -7.63 2.90
CA MET A 365 -0.64 -7.20 2.09
C MET A 365 -0.19 -8.28 1.09
N VAL A 366 -0.19 -9.55 1.52
CA VAL A 366 0.18 -10.69 0.66
C VAL A 366 -0.91 -10.94 -0.38
N GLN A 367 -2.18 -10.89 0.03
CA GLN A 367 -3.33 -10.98 -0.88
C GLN A 367 -3.23 -9.91 -1.98
N ALA A 368 -2.88 -8.67 -1.60
CA ALA A 368 -2.75 -7.58 -2.55
C ALA A 368 -1.65 -7.84 -3.59
N ALA A 369 -0.47 -8.26 -3.15
CA ALA A 369 0.63 -8.58 -4.05
C ALA A 369 0.28 -9.75 -5.01
N VAL A 370 -0.29 -10.84 -4.49
CA VAL A 370 -0.64 -12.02 -5.29
C VAL A 370 -1.75 -11.71 -6.30
N ILE A 371 -2.83 -11.05 -5.86
CA ILE A 371 -3.97 -10.75 -6.75
C ILE A 371 -3.55 -9.76 -7.83
N TYR A 372 -2.87 -8.67 -7.46
CA TYR A 372 -2.54 -7.62 -8.42
C TYR A 372 -1.47 -8.05 -9.44
N TYR A 373 -0.34 -8.57 -8.98
CA TYR A 373 0.74 -8.99 -9.87
C TYR A 373 0.47 -10.35 -10.51
N GLY A 374 -0.18 -11.29 -9.79
CA GLY A 374 -0.49 -12.62 -10.28
C GLY A 374 -1.54 -12.62 -11.39
N ILE A 375 -2.64 -11.89 -11.25
CA ILE A 375 -3.65 -11.78 -12.32
C ILE A 375 -3.02 -11.19 -13.60
N ALA A 376 -2.19 -10.16 -13.46
CA ALA A 376 -1.51 -9.57 -14.60
C ALA A 376 -0.50 -10.53 -15.26
N GLN A 377 0.20 -11.36 -14.47
CA GLN A 377 1.16 -12.32 -15.00
C GLN A 377 0.52 -13.55 -15.64
N PHE A 378 -0.47 -14.17 -15.00
CA PHE A 378 -1.07 -15.42 -15.45
C PHE A 378 -2.22 -15.23 -16.44
N TRP A 379 -3.03 -14.19 -16.27
CA TRP A 379 -4.20 -13.94 -17.11
C TRP A 379 -4.00 -12.77 -18.07
N HIS A 380 -2.84 -12.11 -18.04
CA HIS A 380 -2.52 -10.94 -18.87
C HIS A 380 -3.52 -9.78 -18.73
N LEU A 381 -4.22 -9.73 -17.60
CA LEU A 381 -5.20 -8.69 -17.29
C LEU A 381 -4.56 -7.62 -16.40
N ASN A 382 -4.32 -6.45 -16.99
CA ASN A 382 -3.78 -5.30 -16.28
C ASN A 382 -4.89 -4.53 -15.55
N LEU A 383 -5.13 -4.88 -14.28
CA LEU A 383 -6.09 -4.17 -13.44
C LEU A 383 -5.58 -2.78 -13.05
N ASN A 384 -6.50 -1.82 -12.92
CA ASN A 384 -6.22 -0.55 -12.27
C ASN A 384 -5.91 -0.80 -10.79
N ARG A 385 -4.91 -0.11 -10.21
CA ARG A 385 -4.48 -0.29 -8.80
C ARG A 385 -5.60 -0.02 -7.81
N THR A 386 -6.38 1.04 -8.04
CA THR A 386 -7.53 1.40 -7.22
C THR A 386 -8.63 0.34 -7.31
N VAL A 387 -8.89 -0.19 -8.51
CA VAL A 387 -9.87 -1.26 -8.69
C VAL A 387 -9.42 -2.55 -8.00
N ALA A 388 -8.14 -2.91 -8.14
CA ALA A 388 -7.57 -4.06 -7.44
C ALA A 388 -7.68 -3.86 -5.92
N ALA A 389 -7.30 -2.70 -5.41
CA ALA A 389 -7.43 -2.34 -4.00
C ALA A 389 -8.87 -2.46 -3.50
N LEU A 390 -9.86 -1.95 -4.25
CA LEU A 390 -11.27 -2.09 -3.92
C LEU A 390 -11.69 -3.57 -3.84
N ILE A 391 -11.31 -4.39 -4.82
CA ILE A 391 -11.60 -5.83 -4.83
C ILE A 391 -10.98 -6.51 -3.60
N ILE A 392 -9.70 -6.25 -3.32
CA ILE A 392 -8.97 -6.86 -2.21
C ILE A 392 -9.62 -6.50 -0.87
N VAL A 393 -9.88 -5.20 -0.63
CA VAL A 393 -10.52 -4.74 0.62
C VAL A 393 -11.93 -5.32 0.73
N SER A 394 -12.75 -5.29 -0.33
CA SER A 394 -14.12 -5.82 -0.29
C SER A 394 -14.18 -7.31 0.02
N ILE A 395 -13.33 -8.13 -0.61
CA ILE A 395 -13.31 -9.57 -0.40
C ILE A 395 -12.75 -9.91 0.98
N ASN A 396 -11.71 -9.20 1.43
CA ASN A 396 -11.15 -9.37 2.77
C ASN A 396 -12.20 -9.03 3.84
N THR A 397 -12.78 -7.82 3.78
CA THR A 397 -13.84 -7.36 4.68
C THR A 397 -15.07 -8.26 4.62
N GLY A 398 -15.44 -8.75 3.44
CA GLY A 398 -16.57 -9.68 3.28
C GLY A 398 -16.37 -10.99 4.03
N ALA A 399 -15.14 -11.49 4.15
CA ALA A 399 -14.83 -12.69 4.89
C ALA A 399 -14.98 -12.47 6.40
N TYR A 400 -14.51 -11.33 6.92
CA TYR A 400 -14.70 -10.94 8.32
C TYR A 400 -16.18 -10.71 8.65
N LEU A 401 -16.90 -9.95 7.82
CA LEU A 401 -18.32 -9.67 8.03
C LEU A 401 -19.22 -10.89 7.85
N ALA A 402 -18.81 -11.90 7.08
CA ALA A 402 -19.54 -13.17 6.99
C ALA A 402 -19.67 -13.87 8.35
N GLU A 403 -18.62 -13.86 9.17
CA GLU A 403 -18.67 -14.45 10.51
C GLU A 403 -19.45 -13.59 11.50
N VAL A 404 -19.30 -12.27 11.41
CA VAL A 404 -20.09 -11.32 12.22
C VAL A 404 -21.59 -11.52 11.97
N ILE A 405 -22.01 -11.54 10.71
CA ILE A 405 -23.42 -11.69 10.34
C ILE A 405 -23.92 -13.10 10.69
N ARG A 406 -23.12 -14.14 10.46
CA ARG A 406 -23.46 -15.50 10.90
C ARG A 406 -23.69 -15.56 12.42
N GLY A 407 -22.81 -14.94 13.20
CA GLY A 407 -22.95 -14.83 14.66
C GLY A 407 -24.19 -14.04 15.07
N GLY A 408 -24.51 -12.95 14.35
CA GLY A 408 -25.73 -12.16 14.56
C GLY A 408 -27.03 -12.88 14.21
N ILE A 409 -27.01 -13.75 13.21
CA ILE A 409 -28.16 -14.61 12.87
C ILE A 409 -28.37 -15.66 13.98
N ILE A 410 -27.28 -16.30 14.42
CA ILE A 410 -27.34 -17.35 15.47
C ILE A 410 -27.72 -16.77 16.84
N SER A 411 -27.40 -15.51 17.13
CA SER A 411 -27.78 -14.87 18.40
C SER A 411 -29.27 -14.51 18.49
N THR A 412 -30.03 -14.64 17.40
CA THR A 412 -31.48 -14.43 17.42
C THR A 412 -32.16 -15.63 18.10
N PRO A 413 -33.06 -15.44 19.09
CA PRO A 413 -33.68 -16.55 19.83
C PRO A 413 -34.35 -17.58 18.92
N GLU A 414 -34.10 -18.87 19.19
CA GLU A 414 -34.62 -19.97 18.36
C GLU A 414 -36.15 -19.97 18.25
N GLY A 415 -36.86 -19.55 19.30
CA GLY A 415 -38.33 -19.42 19.28
C GLY A 415 -38.86 -18.49 18.17
N GLN A 416 -38.09 -17.50 17.71
CA GLN A 416 -38.47 -16.68 16.55
C GLN A 416 -38.39 -17.48 15.23
N PHE A 417 -37.41 -18.38 15.11
CA PHE A 417 -37.29 -19.27 13.97
C PHE A 417 -38.44 -20.29 13.95
N GLU A 418 -38.80 -20.84 15.11
CA GLU A 418 -39.87 -21.82 15.27
C GLU A 418 -41.25 -21.20 15.03
N ALA A 419 -41.56 -20.06 15.66
CA ALA A 419 -42.83 -19.36 15.50
C ALA A 419 -43.08 -18.97 14.04
N ALA A 420 -42.05 -18.45 13.36
CA ALA A 420 -42.17 -18.11 11.95
C ALA A 420 -42.31 -19.35 11.05
N SER A 421 -41.75 -20.50 11.44
CA SER A 421 -41.96 -21.77 10.72
C SER A 421 -43.38 -22.29 10.91
N ALA A 422 -43.94 -22.15 12.12
CA ALA A 422 -45.32 -22.52 12.43
C ALA A 422 -46.34 -21.69 11.62
N LEU A 423 -45.99 -20.44 11.30
CA LEU A 423 -46.76 -19.58 10.38
C LEU A 423 -46.55 -19.90 8.88
N GLY A 424 -45.85 -20.98 8.56
CA GLY A 424 -45.62 -21.42 7.18
C GLY A 424 -44.62 -20.58 6.38
N MET A 425 -43.84 -19.71 7.03
CA MET A 425 -42.87 -18.86 6.32
C MET A 425 -41.67 -19.69 5.82
N SER A 426 -41.35 -19.54 4.53
CA SER A 426 -40.12 -20.08 3.95
C SER A 426 -38.87 -19.49 4.60
N HIS A 427 -37.72 -20.16 4.51
CA HIS A 427 -36.45 -19.66 5.07
C HIS A 427 -36.13 -18.23 4.61
N ASN A 428 -36.32 -17.93 3.32
CA ASN A 428 -36.09 -16.59 2.79
C ASN A 428 -37.06 -15.56 3.38
N GLN A 429 -38.34 -15.90 3.53
CA GLN A 429 -39.32 -15.01 4.16
C GLN A 429 -38.97 -14.74 5.62
N ARG A 430 -38.62 -15.78 6.39
CA ARG A 430 -38.19 -15.64 7.80
C ARG A 430 -36.94 -14.77 7.92
N MET A 431 -35.96 -15.03 7.06
CA MET A 431 -34.67 -14.33 7.06
C MET A 431 -34.85 -12.85 6.75
N TRP A 432 -35.54 -12.48 5.66
CA TRP A 432 -35.70 -11.08 5.27
C TRP A 432 -36.64 -10.25 6.16
N HIS A 433 -37.70 -10.86 6.71
CA HIS A 433 -38.73 -10.11 7.44
C HIS A 433 -38.52 -10.08 8.94
N ILE A 434 -37.88 -11.09 9.52
CA ILE A 434 -37.79 -11.25 10.98
C ILE A 434 -36.33 -11.21 11.42
N ILE A 435 -35.51 -12.13 10.90
CA ILE A 435 -34.18 -12.40 11.48
C ILE A 435 -33.14 -11.37 11.04
N LEU A 436 -32.95 -11.13 9.74
CA LEU A 436 -31.93 -10.21 9.22
C LEU A 436 -32.06 -8.77 9.74
N PRO A 437 -33.26 -8.17 9.81
CA PRO A 437 -33.38 -6.82 10.36
C PRO A 437 -32.86 -6.70 11.79
N GLN A 438 -33.04 -7.74 12.61
CA GLN A 438 -32.54 -7.82 13.98
C GLN A 438 -31.03 -8.14 14.01
N ALA A 439 -30.60 -9.15 13.26
CA ALA A 439 -29.21 -9.57 13.17
C ALA A 439 -28.30 -8.41 12.68
N ILE A 440 -28.70 -7.69 11.62
CA ILE A 440 -27.95 -6.55 11.10
C ILE A 440 -27.89 -5.42 12.13
N LYS A 441 -28.98 -5.15 12.84
CA LYS A 441 -29.00 -4.14 13.91
C LYS A 441 -28.01 -4.50 15.02
N ASN A 442 -27.98 -5.76 15.42
CA ASN A 442 -27.07 -6.27 16.45
C ASN A 442 -25.60 -6.30 15.98
N CYS A 443 -25.38 -6.46 14.68
CA CYS A 443 -24.03 -6.45 14.08
C CYS A 443 -23.52 -5.04 13.74
N LEU A 444 -24.34 -4.00 13.85
CA LEU A 444 -23.97 -2.64 13.45
C LEU A 444 -22.69 -2.13 14.14
N PRO A 445 -22.50 -2.34 15.46
CA PRO A 445 -21.24 -1.95 16.13
C PRO A 445 -20.01 -2.66 15.55
N SER A 446 -20.15 -3.93 15.18
CA SER A 446 -19.06 -4.71 14.55
C SER A 446 -18.77 -4.23 13.14
N ILE A 447 -19.78 -3.84 12.36
CA ILE A 447 -19.61 -3.25 11.02
C ILE A 447 -18.90 -1.89 11.13
N THR A 448 -19.26 -1.07 12.12
CA THR A 448 -18.58 0.19 12.43
C THR A 448 -17.10 -0.04 12.74
N ASN A 449 -16.78 -1.04 13.58
CA ASN A 449 -15.41 -1.38 13.91
C ASN A 449 -14.61 -1.82 12.67
N GLU A 450 -15.21 -2.64 11.81
CA GLU A 450 -14.59 -3.08 10.57
C GLU A 450 -14.28 -1.92 9.62
N PHE A 451 -15.18 -0.92 9.53
CA PHE A 451 -14.91 0.29 8.76
C PHE A 451 -13.69 1.07 9.29
N ILE A 452 -13.58 1.21 10.62
CA ILE A 452 -12.45 1.89 11.27
C ILE A 452 -11.13 1.12 11.06
N VAL A 453 -11.19 -0.22 11.10
CA VAL A 453 -10.04 -1.09 10.77
C VAL A 453 -9.63 -0.87 9.33
N ASN A 454 -10.57 -0.91 8.39
CA ASN A 454 -10.30 -0.71 6.96
C ASN A 454 -9.59 0.61 6.67
N ILE A 455 -9.93 1.71 7.36
CA ILE A 455 -9.23 3.00 7.21
C ILE A 455 -7.72 2.86 7.46
N LYS A 456 -7.34 2.13 8.53
CA LYS A 456 -5.92 1.91 8.88
C LYS A 456 -5.28 0.88 7.96
N ASP A 457 -6.01 -0.19 7.65
CA ASP A 457 -5.50 -1.31 6.88
C ASP A 457 -5.29 -0.96 5.40
N THR A 458 -5.92 0.10 4.88
CA THR A 458 -5.59 0.63 3.54
C THR A 458 -4.08 0.89 3.36
N SER A 459 -3.36 1.23 4.43
CA SER A 459 -1.90 1.48 4.40
C SER A 459 -1.08 0.30 3.89
N VAL A 460 -1.57 -0.94 4.05
CA VAL A 460 -0.86 -2.13 3.56
C VAL A 460 -0.91 -2.24 2.02
N LEU A 461 -1.86 -1.56 1.38
CA LEU A 461 -2.01 -1.52 -0.08
C LEU A 461 -0.90 -0.69 -0.77
N SER A 462 -0.04 -0.02 0.01
CA SER A 462 1.20 0.59 -0.48
C SER A 462 2.11 -0.40 -1.24
N ILE A 463 2.00 -1.71 -0.97
CA ILE A 463 2.75 -2.76 -1.68
C ILE A 463 2.41 -2.88 -3.18
N ILE A 464 1.17 -2.54 -3.55
CA ILE A 464 0.72 -2.41 -4.94
C ILE A 464 0.69 -0.95 -5.39
N SER A 465 1.33 -0.08 -4.61
CA SER A 465 1.55 1.34 -4.87
C SER A 465 0.24 2.11 -5.10
N VAL A 466 -0.71 1.89 -4.20
CA VAL A 466 -1.93 2.68 -4.05
C VAL A 466 -1.58 3.94 -3.24
N SER A 467 -1.89 5.11 -3.80
CA SER A 467 -1.54 6.42 -3.22
C SER A 467 -2.52 6.84 -2.11
N GLU A 468 -2.61 6.06 -1.04
CA GLU A 468 -3.36 6.41 0.17
C GLU A 468 -2.52 7.27 1.14
N LEU A 469 -3.08 7.60 2.30
CA LEU A 469 -2.50 8.56 3.24
C LEU A 469 -1.10 8.18 3.73
N PHE A 470 -0.86 6.91 4.10
CA PHE A 470 0.45 6.47 4.57
C PHE A 470 1.51 6.54 3.47
N PHE A 471 1.20 6.09 2.26
CA PHE A 471 2.07 6.18 1.09
C PHE A 471 2.43 7.64 0.74
N VAL A 472 1.46 8.55 0.82
CA VAL A 472 1.70 10.00 0.69
C VAL A 472 2.61 10.50 1.82
N GLY A 473 2.38 10.06 3.06
CA GLY A 473 3.23 10.37 4.21
C GLY A 473 4.70 9.98 4.01
N THR A 474 4.95 8.73 3.62
CA THR A 474 6.30 8.23 3.31
C THR A 474 6.95 9.03 2.19
N THR A 475 6.17 9.39 1.16
CA THR A 475 6.63 10.21 0.04
C THR A 475 7.07 11.61 0.48
N ILE A 476 6.30 12.26 1.37
CA ILE A 476 6.62 13.58 1.91
C ILE A 476 7.85 13.50 2.82
N ALA A 477 7.87 12.55 3.76
CA ALA A 477 8.96 12.36 4.71
C ALA A 477 10.31 12.19 4.01
N SER A 478 10.31 11.44 2.92
CA SER A 478 11.49 11.15 2.11
C SER A 478 12.00 12.36 1.33
N GLN A 479 11.11 13.26 0.90
CA GLN A 479 11.48 14.49 0.19
C GLN A 479 11.95 15.60 1.14
N THR A 480 11.31 15.72 2.31
CA THR A 480 11.63 16.76 3.29
C THR A 480 12.78 16.36 4.21
N PHE A 481 13.14 15.06 4.25
CA PHE A 481 14.03 14.46 5.23
C PHE A 481 13.55 14.65 6.68
N GLN A 482 12.24 14.87 6.89
CA GLN A 482 11.62 15.08 8.19
C GLN A 482 10.68 13.91 8.55
N PHE A 483 11.26 12.74 8.81
CA PHE A 483 10.49 11.52 9.07
C PHE A 483 9.63 11.61 10.33
N PHE A 484 10.22 11.94 11.48
CA PHE A 484 9.48 12.02 12.74
C PHE A 484 8.33 13.03 12.66
N PRO A 485 8.55 14.29 12.24
CA PRO A 485 7.46 15.24 12.12
C PRO A 485 6.38 14.79 11.12
N THR A 486 6.77 14.34 9.92
CA THR A 486 5.78 13.89 8.92
C THR A 486 4.95 12.71 9.41
N TYR A 487 5.55 11.67 9.99
CA TYR A 487 4.79 10.52 10.49
C TYR A 487 3.93 10.85 11.71
N LEU A 488 4.36 11.80 12.56
CA LEU A 488 3.53 12.30 13.65
C LEU A 488 2.27 13.00 13.10
N SER A 489 2.40 13.84 12.07
CA SER A 489 1.24 14.44 11.39
C SER A 489 0.30 13.42 10.81
N ILE A 490 0.84 12.44 10.08
CA ILE A 490 0.03 11.37 9.47
C ILE A 490 -0.70 10.58 10.55
N SER A 491 -0.05 10.29 11.68
CA SER A 491 -0.67 9.62 12.83
C SER A 491 -1.80 10.45 13.43
N VAL A 492 -1.62 11.76 13.60
CA VAL A 492 -2.66 12.67 14.07
C VAL A 492 -3.83 12.72 13.08
N ILE A 493 -3.57 12.72 11.76
CA ILE A 493 -4.63 12.69 10.75
C ILE A 493 -5.43 11.37 10.84
N TYR A 494 -4.77 10.21 10.91
CA TYR A 494 -5.47 8.93 11.13
C TYR A 494 -6.29 8.94 12.42
N LEU A 495 -5.75 9.51 13.51
CA LEU A 495 -6.47 9.62 14.78
C LEU A 495 -7.70 10.51 14.64
N VAL A 496 -7.58 11.68 14.00
CA VAL A 496 -8.71 12.59 13.77
C VAL A 496 -9.77 11.94 12.89
N LEU A 497 -9.38 11.26 11.81
CA LEU A 497 -10.29 10.55 10.91
C LEU A 497 -11.05 9.45 11.66
N THR A 498 -10.33 8.55 12.34
CA THR A 498 -10.94 7.43 13.06
C THR A 498 -11.77 7.90 14.25
N PHE A 499 -11.32 8.92 15.00
CA PHE A 499 -12.07 9.51 16.10
C PHE A 499 -13.38 10.15 15.61
N THR A 500 -13.32 10.94 14.53
CA THR A 500 -14.49 11.60 13.96
C THR A 500 -15.52 10.58 13.48
N ILE A 501 -15.06 9.55 12.77
CA ILE A 501 -15.93 8.47 12.27
C ILE A 501 -16.54 7.70 13.43
N THR A 502 -15.75 7.31 14.44
CA THR A 502 -16.25 6.65 15.65
C THR A 502 -17.35 7.46 16.33
N ARG A 503 -17.20 8.78 16.43
CA ARG A 503 -18.23 9.66 17.04
C ARG A 503 -19.49 9.74 16.21
N ILE A 504 -19.36 9.84 14.88
CA ILE A 504 -20.51 9.84 13.96
C ILE A 504 -21.29 8.53 14.08
N PHE A 505 -20.60 7.38 14.07
CA PHE A 505 -21.27 6.08 14.18
C PHE A 505 -21.88 5.85 15.57
N ASN A 506 -21.19 6.22 16.65
CA ASN A 506 -21.77 6.14 18.00
C ASN A 506 -23.05 6.99 18.15
N PHE A 507 -23.09 8.16 17.50
CA PHE A 507 -24.30 8.99 17.47
C PHE A 507 -25.43 8.30 16.69
N ILE A 508 -25.12 7.70 15.54
CA ILE A 508 -26.08 6.93 14.73
C ILE A 508 -26.60 5.71 15.51
N GLU A 509 -25.72 4.94 16.16
CA GLU A 509 -26.05 3.76 16.96
C GLU A 509 -27.01 4.10 18.11
N ARG A 510 -26.70 5.14 18.90
CA ARG A 510 -27.59 5.60 19.99
C ARG A 510 -28.98 5.99 19.47
N ARG A 511 -29.07 6.57 18.27
CA ARG A 511 -30.35 6.94 17.66
C ARG A 511 -31.14 5.72 17.16
N LEU A 512 -30.45 4.64 16.79
CA LEU A 512 -31.03 3.38 16.33
C LEU A 512 -31.48 2.45 17.47
N GLU A 513 -30.76 2.46 18.59
CA GLU A 513 -31.12 1.70 19.80
C GLU A 513 -32.44 2.19 20.42
N GLY A 514 -32.79 3.48 20.27
CA GLY A 514 -33.98 4.07 20.89
C GLY A 514 -33.79 4.34 22.39
N ASN A 515 -34.80 4.96 23.04
CA ASN A 515 -34.71 5.18 24.49
C ASN A 515 -34.60 3.84 25.21
N LYS A 516 -33.62 3.69 26.11
CA LYS A 516 -33.40 2.53 26.98
C LYS A 516 -34.57 2.22 27.94
N ASN A 517 -35.72 2.89 27.79
CA ASN A 517 -36.93 2.69 28.57
C ASN A 517 -37.82 1.60 27.96
N TYR A 518 -37.25 0.43 27.68
CA TYR A 518 -38.03 -0.79 27.51
C TYR A 518 -37.45 -1.84 28.46
N ASN A 519 -37.65 -1.61 29.76
CA ASN A 519 -37.79 -2.71 30.69
C ASN A 519 -38.98 -3.52 30.17
N LEU A 520 -38.71 -4.65 29.52
CA LEU A 520 -39.66 -5.74 29.57
C LEU A 520 -39.80 -6.02 31.07
N MET A 521 -40.93 -5.62 31.63
CA MET A 521 -41.46 -6.18 32.86
C MET A 521 -41.59 -7.69 32.63
N ALA A 522 -40.48 -8.42 32.72
CA ALA A 522 -40.50 -9.84 32.97
C ALA A 522 -40.91 -9.94 34.43
N ASN A 523 -42.20 -10.16 34.64
CA ASN A 523 -42.76 -10.57 35.92
C ASN A 523 -41.84 -11.63 36.54
N GLN A 524 -41.16 -11.26 37.61
CA GLN A 524 -40.67 -12.21 38.59
C GLN A 524 -41.90 -12.81 39.28
N VAL A 525 -42.50 -13.82 38.66
CA VAL A 525 -43.17 -14.86 39.43
C VAL A 525 -42.30 -16.09 39.28
N GLN A 526 -41.27 -16.14 40.12
CA GLN A 526 -40.64 -17.41 40.50
C GLN A 526 -41.76 -18.28 41.06
N VAL A 527 -42.24 -19.25 40.28
CA VAL A 527 -42.97 -20.37 40.86
C VAL A 527 -41.89 -21.27 41.45
N GLY A 528 -41.57 -21.04 42.73
CA GLY A 528 -40.72 -21.94 43.50
C GLY A 528 -41.34 -23.34 43.47
N THR A 529 -40.56 -24.32 43.05
CA THR A 529 -40.96 -25.73 43.19
C THR A 529 -40.93 -26.12 44.67
N PRO A 530 -41.81 -27.04 45.14
CA PRO A 530 -41.92 -27.40 46.56
C PRO A 530 -40.71 -28.08 47.21
N LYS A 531 -39.52 -28.09 46.58
CA LYS A 531 -38.32 -28.74 47.10
C LYS A 531 -37.40 -27.83 47.92
N ASP A 532 -37.67 -26.53 47.98
CA ASP A 532 -36.80 -25.56 48.66
C ASP A 532 -37.25 -25.22 50.10
N ALA A 533 -38.23 -25.94 50.66
CA ALA A 533 -38.82 -25.65 51.98
C ALA A 533 -38.38 -26.57 53.14
N GLU A 534 -37.55 -27.60 52.92
CA GLU A 534 -37.19 -28.56 53.99
C GLU A 534 -35.71 -28.56 54.39
N ALA A 535 -34.88 -27.67 53.84
CA ALA A 535 -33.48 -27.54 54.25
C ALA A 535 -33.28 -26.25 55.06
N ASN A 536 -33.96 -26.13 56.21
CA ASN A 536 -33.59 -25.28 57.35
C ASN A 536 -34.58 -25.53 58.51
N ASN A 537 -34.32 -26.59 59.27
CA ASN A 537 -34.66 -26.69 60.68
C ASN A 537 -33.45 -27.27 61.42
#